data_AF-A0A2V6G034-F1
#
_entry.id   AF-A0A2V6G034-F1
#
_cell.length_a   1.000
_cell.length_b   1.000
_cell.length_c   1.000
_cell.angle_alpha   90.00
_cell.angle_beta   90.00
_cell.angle_gamma   90.00
#
_symmetry.space_group_name_H-M   'P 1'
#
loop_
_entity.id
_entity.type
_entity.pdbx_description
1 polymer ?
#
loop_
_entity_poly.entity_id
_entity_poly.type
_entity_poly.pdbx_seq_one_letter_code
_entity_poly.pdbx_strand_id
1 'polypeptide(L)'
;MNNLAPAISPPAGIGDAKPENQAVLDWVHEVELLAKPENIFWCDGSEPEHQFLLEQALKQGVLIKLNEQKVPRSYLHRSNPNDVARVEQFTFICTPTKKEAGPTNNWSEPAETYTKLHGLLKGAMRGRTLFVIPYIMGPPDSPLTKVGFEITDSIYVVLSMRIMTRMGAVAVKRLGHDPATEWNRGVHSLLDVDPALRFICHFPQDNSIISVGSGYGGNVLLSKKCLALRIGSYLARKQGWMAEHMLILGIESPAGKKHYVAAAFPSACGKTNFAMLIPPAHFKGWKITTVGDDIAWMQIRDGRLFAVNPENGYFGVVSGTNYKSNPNAMKSIEHDSLYTN
;
A
#
# COMPACT_ATOMS: atom_id res chain seq x y z
N MET A 1 -4.15 11.64 23.40
CA MET A 1 -2.69 11.72 23.23
C MET A 1 -2.37 13.11 22.71
N ASN A 2 -1.42 13.83 23.31
CA ASN A 2 -1.08 15.20 22.87
C ASN A 2 -0.28 15.23 21.55
N ASN A 3 0.34 14.10 21.17
CA ASN A 3 0.94 13.86 19.86
C ASN A 3 0.63 12.41 19.44
N LEU A 4 0.04 12.22 18.26
CA LEU A 4 -0.40 10.90 17.78
C LEU A 4 0.75 10.04 17.23
N ALA A 5 1.88 10.65 16.89
CA ALA A 5 3.04 9.97 16.34
C ALA A 5 4.34 10.71 16.73
N PRO A 6 4.77 10.64 18.01
CA PRO A 6 5.98 11.32 18.44
C PRO A 6 7.22 10.79 17.69
N ALA A 7 8.15 11.70 17.41
CA ALA A 7 9.41 11.38 16.73
C ALA A 7 10.20 10.28 17.46
N ILE A 8 10.90 9.47 16.67
CA ILE A 8 11.78 8.40 17.14
C ILE A 8 13.22 8.69 16.73
N SER A 9 14.18 8.25 17.53
CA SER A 9 15.62 8.38 17.22
C SER A 9 16.21 6.99 17.03
N PRO A 10 16.57 6.60 15.80
CA PRO A 10 17.20 5.31 15.58
C PRO A 10 18.66 5.28 16.05
N PRO A 11 19.19 4.08 16.38
CA PRO A 11 20.63 3.88 16.51
C PRO A 11 21.33 4.04 15.15
N ALA A 12 22.66 4.18 15.16
CA ALA A 12 23.45 4.27 13.93
C ALA A 12 23.25 3.02 13.04
N GLY A 13 23.12 3.22 11.72
CA GLY A 13 22.89 2.15 10.75
C GLY A 13 21.43 1.70 10.62
N ILE A 14 20.47 2.39 11.23
CA ILE A 14 19.04 2.18 11.04
C ILE A 14 18.41 3.51 10.62
N GLY A 15 17.60 3.50 9.55
CA GLY A 15 16.88 4.69 9.08
C GLY A 15 17.74 5.71 8.32
N ASP A 16 18.91 5.29 7.82
CA ASP A 16 19.88 6.13 7.10
C ASP A 16 20.13 5.67 5.64
N ALA A 17 19.30 4.77 5.11
CA ALA A 17 19.39 4.20 3.76
C ALA A 17 18.93 5.15 2.65
N LYS A 18 19.49 6.36 2.63
CA LYS A 18 19.22 7.40 1.64
C LYS A 18 19.66 6.94 0.24
N PRO A 19 18.82 7.08 -0.80
CA PRO A 19 19.20 6.74 -2.17
C PRO A 19 20.13 7.80 -2.76
N GLU A 20 20.82 7.47 -3.85
CA GLU A 20 21.65 8.42 -4.60
C GLU A 20 20.87 9.21 -5.67
N ASN A 21 19.62 8.83 -5.95
CA ASN A 21 18.82 9.46 -7.00
C ASN A 21 18.40 10.88 -6.62
N GLN A 22 19.00 11.89 -7.27
CA GLN A 22 18.83 13.30 -6.92
C GLN A 22 17.37 13.77 -6.99
N ALA A 23 16.58 13.28 -7.95
CA ALA A 23 15.17 13.67 -8.07
C ALA A 23 14.33 13.24 -6.85
N VAL A 24 14.67 12.09 -6.25
CA VAL A 24 14.05 11.66 -4.99
C VAL A 24 14.52 12.53 -3.82
N LEU A 25 15.81 12.87 -3.79
CA LEU A 25 16.37 13.69 -2.72
C LEU A 25 15.77 15.10 -2.69
N ASP A 26 15.64 15.72 -3.86
CA ASP A 26 15.04 17.04 -4.03
C ASP A 26 13.58 17.02 -3.60
N TRP A 27 12.80 16.03 -4.07
CA TRP A 27 11.39 15.86 -3.67
C TRP A 27 11.23 15.66 -2.15
N VAL A 28 12.05 14.80 -1.53
CA VAL A 28 12.00 14.61 -0.07
C VAL A 28 12.36 15.90 0.66
N HIS A 29 13.34 16.66 0.17
CA HIS A 29 13.72 17.94 0.76
C HIS A 29 12.61 18.99 0.64
N GLU A 30 11.90 19.05 -0.49
CA GLU A 30 10.73 19.93 -0.65
C GLU A 30 9.63 19.59 0.38
N VAL A 31 9.35 18.30 0.57
CA VAL A 31 8.36 17.84 1.56
C VAL A 31 8.84 18.08 2.99
N GLU A 32 10.13 17.91 3.28
CA GLU A 32 10.75 18.24 4.58
C GLU A 32 10.56 19.73 4.92
N LEU A 33 10.90 20.64 4.00
CA LEU A 33 10.76 22.09 4.21
C LEU A 33 9.29 22.49 4.45
N LEU A 34 8.36 21.82 3.77
CA LEU A 34 6.93 22.04 3.93
C LEU A 34 6.41 21.49 5.26
N ALA A 35 6.65 20.21 5.53
CA ALA A 35 6.05 19.45 6.64
C ALA A 35 6.73 19.70 8.00
N LYS A 36 7.99 20.16 7.99
CA LYS A 36 8.82 20.47 9.16
C LYS A 36 8.87 19.33 10.19
N PRO A 37 9.30 18.11 9.79
CA PRO A 37 9.48 17.01 10.72
C PRO A 37 10.60 17.28 11.72
N GLU A 38 10.63 16.50 12.79
CA GLU A 38 11.75 16.53 13.76
C GLU A 38 13.00 15.89 13.14
N ASN A 39 12.83 14.81 12.41
CA ASN A 39 13.88 14.07 11.73
C ASN A 39 13.33 13.26 10.55
N ILE A 40 14.22 12.84 9.65
CA ILE A 40 13.91 11.95 8.53
C ILE A 40 14.45 10.55 8.83
N PHE A 41 13.66 9.53 8.51
CA PHE A 41 14.02 8.13 8.57
C PHE A 41 13.89 7.50 7.19
N TRP A 42 14.99 7.07 6.60
CA TRP A 42 15.04 6.42 5.29
C TRP A 42 14.92 4.91 5.43
N CYS A 43 13.79 4.35 4.99
CA CYS A 43 13.51 2.94 5.22
C CYS A 43 14.28 2.03 4.26
N ASP A 44 14.88 0.97 4.78
CA ASP A 44 15.69 0.00 4.03
C ASP A 44 15.01 -1.38 3.85
N GLY A 45 13.93 -1.64 4.59
CA GLY A 45 13.17 -2.90 4.56
C GLY A 45 13.79 -4.08 5.31
N SER A 46 14.91 -3.86 5.99
CA SER A 46 15.68 -4.89 6.67
C SER A 46 14.98 -5.42 7.93
N GLU A 47 15.46 -6.55 8.43
CA GLU A 47 14.96 -7.09 9.70
C GLU A 47 15.37 -6.25 10.92
N PRO A 48 16.61 -5.73 11.03
CA PRO A 48 16.97 -4.81 12.13
C PRO A 48 16.09 -3.56 12.18
N GLU A 49 15.81 -2.94 11.03
CA GLU A 49 14.86 -1.82 10.93
C GLU A 49 13.47 -2.25 11.43
N HIS A 50 12.96 -3.37 10.93
CA HIS A 50 11.64 -3.88 11.29
C HIS A 50 11.50 -4.11 12.80
N GLN A 51 12.49 -4.72 13.44
CA GLN A 51 12.50 -4.95 14.89
C GLN A 51 12.54 -3.63 15.66
N PHE A 52 13.39 -2.69 15.26
CA PHE A 52 13.44 -1.36 15.89
C PHE A 52 12.09 -0.64 15.80
N LEU A 53 11.44 -0.64 14.62
CA LEU A 53 10.15 0.01 14.44
C LEU A 53 9.02 -0.69 15.21
N LEU A 54 9.04 -2.01 15.32
CA LEU A 54 8.10 -2.76 16.15
C LEU A 54 8.25 -2.38 17.63
N GLU A 55 9.47 -2.31 18.15
CA GLU A 55 9.75 -1.89 19.52
C GLU A 55 9.24 -0.46 19.79
N GLN A 56 9.49 0.48 18.87
CA GLN A 56 8.98 1.84 19.01
C GLN A 56 7.45 1.87 18.96
N ALA A 57 6.82 1.13 18.05
CA ALA A 57 5.36 1.09 17.94
C ALA A 57 4.69 0.51 19.19
N LEU A 58 5.31 -0.50 19.82
CA LEU A 58 4.86 -1.05 21.11
C LEU A 58 5.04 -0.02 22.24
N LYS A 59 6.21 0.62 22.32
CA LYS A 59 6.51 1.64 23.34
C LYS A 59 5.56 2.84 23.26
N GLN A 60 5.18 3.24 22.05
CA GLN A 60 4.24 4.34 21.80
C GLN A 60 2.77 3.94 21.93
N GLY A 61 2.47 2.65 22.15
CA GLY A 61 1.11 2.14 22.23
C GLY A 61 0.35 2.16 20.89
N VAL A 62 1.07 2.31 19.77
CA VAL A 62 0.50 2.18 18.42
C VAL A 62 0.11 0.73 18.14
N LEU A 63 0.91 -0.21 18.64
CA LEU A 63 0.66 -1.65 18.54
C LEU A 63 0.52 -2.30 19.92
N ILE A 64 -0.26 -3.36 19.95
CA ILE A 64 -0.40 -4.28 21.07
C ILE A 64 0.13 -5.63 20.61
N LYS A 65 1.14 -6.17 21.32
CA LYS A 65 1.63 -7.52 21.03
C LYS A 65 0.57 -8.56 21.36
N LEU A 66 0.29 -9.47 20.43
CA LEU A 66 -0.64 -10.57 20.64
C LEU A 66 0.03 -11.73 21.41
N ASN A 67 -0.79 -12.70 21.80
CA ASN A 67 -0.30 -13.87 22.53
C ASN A 67 0.61 -14.73 21.64
N GLU A 68 1.90 -14.80 22.00
CA GLU A 68 2.94 -15.48 21.22
C GLU A 68 2.67 -16.98 21.01
N GLN A 69 1.97 -17.65 21.94
CA GLN A 69 1.65 -19.08 21.79
C GLN A 69 0.49 -19.33 20.82
N LYS A 70 -0.42 -18.36 20.67
CA LYS A 70 -1.62 -18.50 19.83
C LYS A 70 -1.42 -17.95 18.44
N VAL A 71 -0.80 -16.77 18.33
CA VAL A 71 -0.56 -16.08 17.06
C VAL A 71 0.84 -15.43 17.12
N PRO A 72 1.91 -16.23 16.96
CA PRO A 72 3.28 -15.74 17.13
C PRO A 72 3.63 -14.60 16.18
N ARG A 73 4.50 -13.70 16.64
CA ARG A 73 4.97 -12.52 15.89
C ARG A 73 3.85 -11.63 15.32
N SER A 74 2.69 -11.62 15.97
CA SER A 74 1.52 -10.85 15.52
C SER A 74 1.15 -9.72 16.47
N TYR A 75 0.52 -8.68 15.92
CA TYR A 75 0.23 -7.43 16.60
C TYR A 75 -1.17 -6.93 16.27
N LEU A 76 -1.76 -6.19 17.21
CA LEU A 76 -3.03 -5.49 17.03
C LEU A 76 -2.81 -3.97 17.05
N HIS A 77 -3.22 -3.31 15.99
CA HIS A 77 -3.43 -1.87 15.94
C HIS A 77 -4.92 -1.56 16.21
N ARG A 78 -5.23 -0.54 17.00
CA ARG A 78 -6.61 -0.04 17.14
C ARG A 78 -6.67 1.36 16.59
N SER A 79 -7.45 1.55 15.53
CA SER A 79 -7.56 2.86 14.89
C SER A 79 -8.48 3.79 15.68
N ASN A 80 -8.47 5.08 15.31
CA ASN A 80 -9.43 6.03 15.83
C ASN A 80 -10.85 5.61 15.39
N PRO A 81 -11.88 5.62 16.27
CA PRO A 81 -13.26 5.28 15.88
C PRO A 81 -13.83 6.10 14.72
N ASN A 82 -13.31 7.31 14.48
CA ASN A 82 -13.71 8.16 13.35
C ASN A 82 -13.00 7.78 12.02
N ASP A 83 -12.12 6.78 12.04
CA ASP A 83 -11.26 6.39 10.92
C ASP A 83 -11.06 4.87 10.86
N VAL A 84 -12.09 4.20 10.38
CA VAL A 84 -12.21 2.72 10.37
C VAL A 84 -12.47 2.15 8.97
N ALA A 85 -12.51 3.00 7.94
CA ALA A 85 -12.83 2.60 6.58
C ALA A 85 -12.29 3.61 5.55
N ARG A 86 -12.36 3.24 4.27
CA ARG A 86 -12.11 4.18 3.18
C ARG A 86 -13.22 5.22 3.12
N VAL A 87 -12.85 6.47 2.82
CA VAL A 87 -13.80 7.60 2.74
C VAL A 87 -13.95 8.07 1.29
N GLU A 88 -14.89 7.45 0.57
CA GLU A 88 -15.07 7.69 -0.86
C GLU A 88 -15.41 9.16 -1.15
N GLN A 89 -16.20 9.82 -0.30
CA GLN A 89 -16.55 11.24 -0.46
C GLN A 89 -15.35 12.21 -0.35
N PHE A 90 -14.23 11.76 0.21
CA PHE A 90 -13.00 12.54 0.37
C PHE A 90 -11.87 12.03 -0.53
N THR A 91 -12.18 11.14 -1.47
CA THR A 91 -11.23 10.60 -2.43
C THR A 91 -11.43 11.29 -3.78
N PHE A 92 -10.39 11.94 -4.30
CA PHE A 92 -10.47 12.76 -5.52
C PHE A 92 -9.49 12.30 -6.60
N ILE A 93 -9.92 12.44 -7.85
CA ILE A 93 -9.09 12.30 -9.06
C ILE A 93 -8.92 13.70 -9.67
N CYS A 94 -7.72 14.25 -9.54
CA CYS A 94 -7.38 15.61 -9.94
C CYS A 94 -6.73 15.60 -11.33
N THR A 95 -7.56 15.54 -12.36
CA THR A 95 -7.15 15.70 -13.77
C THR A 95 -7.35 17.15 -14.24
N PRO A 96 -6.69 17.62 -15.32
CA PRO A 96 -6.86 18.97 -15.86
C PRO A 96 -8.31 19.34 -16.15
N THR A 97 -9.13 18.37 -16.53
CA THR A 97 -10.56 18.57 -16.77
C THR A 97 -11.41 17.56 -16.01
N LYS A 98 -12.62 17.98 -15.59
CA LYS A 98 -13.62 17.10 -14.98
C LYS A 98 -14.02 15.93 -15.88
N LYS A 99 -14.03 16.17 -17.20
CA LYS A 99 -14.36 15.14 -18.19
C LYS A 99 -13.35 13.99 -18.18
N GLU A 100 -12.06 14.27 -17.99
CA GLU A 100 -11.02 13.23 -17.90
C GLU A 100 -11.14 12.35 -16.67
N ALA A 101 -11.56 12.89 -15.52
CA ALA A 101 -11.89 12.07 -14.35
C ALA A 101 -13.13 11.21 -14.60
N GLY A 102 -14.09 11.72 -15.36
CA GLY A 102 -15.29 10.97 -15.75
C GLY A 102 -16.36 10.92 -14.65
N PRO A 103 -17.52 10.29 -14.95
CA PRO A 103 -18.72 10.37 -14.11
C PRO A 103 -18.67 9.48 -12.85
N THR A 104 -17.71 8.56 -12.76
CA THR A 104 -17.57 7.63 -11.62
C THR A 104 -16.61 8.13 -10.54
N ASN A 105 -16.00 9.31 -10.74
CA ASN A 105 -14.98 9.85 -9.85
C ASN A 105 -15.40 11.21 -9.28
N ASN A 106 -15.02 11.47 -8.03
CA ASN A 106 -15.01 12.84 -7.53
C ASN A 106 -13.82 13.57 -8.16
N TRP A 107 -14.10 14.71 -8.77
CA TRP A 107 -13.09 15.56 -9.40
C TRP A 107 -12.92 16.83 -8.61
N SER A 108 -11.67 17.30 -8.52
CA SER A 108 -11.32 18.62 -8.01
C SER A 108 -10.22 19.20 -8.89
N GLU A 109 -10.21 20.53 -9.05
CA GLU A 109 -9.23 21.21 -9.89
C GLU A 109 -7.81 21.00 -9.29
N PRO A 110 -6.82 20.55 -10.10
CA PRO A 110 -5.51 20.18 -9.57
C PRO A 110 -4.75 21.26 -8.80
N ALA A 111 -4.67 22.49 -9.32
CA ALA A 111 -3.91 23.57 -8.70
C ALA A 111 -4.54 24.04 -7.39
N GLU A 112 -5.87 24.16 -7.34
CA GLU A 112 -6.61 24.45 -6.10
C GLU A 112 -6.41 23.34 -5.06
N THR A 113 -6.47 22.08 -5.51
CA THR A 113 -6.27 20.92 -4.64
C THR A 113 -4.86 20.88 -4.05
N TYR A 114 -3.83 21.07 -4.87
CA TYR A 114 -2.45 21.17 -4.41
C TYR A 114 -2.26 22.30 -3.40
N THR A 115 -2.80 23.48 -3.69
CA THR A 115 -2.74 24.64 -2.77
C THR A 115 -3.34 24.29 -1.40
N LYS A 116 -4.51 23.65 -1.39
CA LYS A 116 -5.18 23.20 -0.17
C LYS A 116 -4.35 22.18 0.60
N LEU A 117 -3.88 21.13 -0.08
CA LEU A 117 -3.14 20.04 0.57
C LEU A 117 -1.78 20.49 1.10
N HIS A 118 -1.06 21.34 0.37
CA HIS A 118 0.19 21.94 0.85
C HIS A 118 -0.08 22.88 2.04
N GLY A 119 -1.21 23.58 2.05
CA GLY A 119 -1.66 24.34 3.22
C GLY A 119 -1.85 23.47 4.46
N LEU A 120 -2.48 22.30 4.31
CA LEU A 120 -2.67 21.32 5.39
C LEU A 120 -1.36 20.67 5.85
N LEU A 121 -0.44 20.39 4.92
CA LEU A 121 0.86 19.78 5.22
C LEU A 121 1.84 20.75 5.88
N LYS A 122 1.62 22.06 5.80
CA LYS A 122 2.55 23.07 6.30
C LYS A 122 2.79 22.93 7.81
N GLY A 123 3.95 22.40 8.19
CA GLY A 123 4.30 22.13 9.58
C GLY A 123 3.54 20.97 10.22
N ALA A 124 2.87 20.12 9.43
CA ALA A 124 2.04 19.02 9.90
C ALA A 124 2.81 17.93 10.65
N MET A 125 4.11 17.80 10.40
CA MET A 125 4.94 16.73 10.97
C MET A 125 5.83 17.23 12.13
N ARG A 126 5.61 18.43 12.66
CA ARG A 126 6.39 18.96 13.79
C ARG A 126 6.37 18.00 14.97
N GLY A 127 7.55 17.67 15.49
CA GLY A 127 7.72 16.71 16.59
C GLY A 127 7.41 15.26 16.19
N ARG A 128 7.37 14.96 14.89
CA ARG A 128 7.18 13.61 14.32
C ARG A 128 8.34 13.26 13.40
N THR A 129 8.57 11.97 13.22
CA THR A 129 9.52 11.46 12.23
C THR A 129 8.86 11.43 10.85
N LEU A 130 9.56 11.92 9.84
CA LEU A 130 9.20 11.73 8.43
C LEU A 130 9.87 10.45 7.93
N PHE A 131 9.07 9.40 7.74
CA PHE A 131 9.52 8.16 7.14
C PHE A 131 9.49 8.28 5.62
N VAL A 132 10.57 7.91 4.95
CA VAL A 132 10.62 7.75 3.49
C VAL A 132 10.64 6.25 3.19
N ILE A 133 9.59 5.77 2.55
CA ILE A 133 9.37 4.35 2.26
C ILE A 133 9.56 4.09 0.76
N PRO A 134 10.74 3.64 0.31
CA PRO A 134 10.90 3.14 -1.05
C PRO A 134 10.19 1.79 -1.20
N TYR A 135 9.46 1.57 -2.29
CA TYR A 135 8.81 0.29 -2.56
C TYR A 135 8.67 -0.01 -4.06
N ILE A 136 8.50 -1.29 -4.40
CA ILE A 136 8.06 -1.70 -5.74
C ILE A 136 6.74 -2.46 -5.70
N MET A 137 5.95 -2.22 -6.74
CA MET A 137 4.71 -2.93 -7.04
C MET A 137 4.96 -3.95 -8.13
N GLY A 138 4.87 -5.23 -7.78
CA GLY A 138 5.16 -6.37 -8.67
C GLY A 138 6.51 -7.04 -8.40
N PRO A 139 6.79 -8.19 -9.04
CA PRO A 139 8.06 -8.90 -8.91
C PRO A 139 9.25 -8.05 -9.41
N PRO A 140 10.43 -8.06 -8.77
CA PRO A 140 11.55 -7.19 -9.12
C PRO A 140 11.92 -7.18 -10.62
N ASP A 141 11.90 -8.36 -11.24
CA ASP A 141 12.33 -8.56 -12.63
C ASP A 141 11.18 -8.43 -13.65
N SER A 142 9.98 -8.07 -13.21
CA SER A 142 8.84 -7.88 -14.10
C SER A 142 8.93 -6.53 -14.84
N PRO A 143 8.65 -6.49 -16.16
CA PRO A 143 8.56 -5.23 -16.90
C PRO A 143 7.36 -4.37 -16.47
N LEU A 144 6.34 -4.98 -15.85
CA LEU A 144 5.19 -4.26 -15.31
C LEU A 144 5.46 -3.62 -13.94
N THR A 145 6.62 -3.87 -13.35
CA THR A 145 6.93 -3.37 -12.02
C THR A 145 7.05 -1.87 -12.00
N LYS A 146 6.39 -1.25 -11.02
CA LYS A 146 6.46 0.19 -10.77
C LYS A 146 7.17 0.48 -9.48
N VAL A 147 8.04 1.48 -9.50
CA VAL A 147 8.69 2.02 -8.31
C VAL A 147 7.82 3.12 -7.73
N GLY A 148 7.71 3.17 -6.41
CA GLY A 148 7.08 4.26 -5.68
C GLY A 148 7.86 4.60 -4.43
N PHE A 149 7.64 5.83 -3.96
CA PHE A 149 8.08 6.29 -2.66
C PHE A 149 6.87 6.83 -1.91
N GLU A 150 6.75 6.46 -0.65
CA GLU A 150 5.74 7.02 0.25
C GLU A 150 6.41 7.73 1.41
N ILE A 151 6.12 9.03 1.56
CA ILE A 151 6.45 9.79 2.75
C ILE A 151 5.30 9.68 3.74
N THR A 152 5.59 9.36 5.00
CA THR A 152 4.57 9.31 6.06
C THR A 152 5.12 9.73 7.42
N ASP A 153 4.25 10.24 8.30
CA ASP A 153 4.53 10.43 9.73
C ASP A 153 4.01 9.28 10.62
N SER A 154 3.60 8.13 10.03
CA SER A 154 2.98 7.02 10.75
C SER A 154 3.81 5.74 10.71
N ILE A 155 4.26 5.28 11.88
CA ILE A 155 5.00 4.01 12.02
C ILE A 155 4.14 2.79 11.65
N TYR A 156 2.83 2.85 11.88
CA TYR A 156 1.88 1.81 11.46
C TYR A 156 1.87 1.62 9.94
N VAL A 157 1.97 2.74 9.20
CA VAL A 157 2.02 2.72 7.74
C VAL A 157 3.30 2.06 7.25
N VAL A 158 4.47 2.38 7.83
CA VAL A 158 5.75 1.75 7.48
C VAL A 158 5.68 0.23 7.67
N LEU A 159 5.22 -0.23 8.84
CA LEU A 159 5.09 -1.65 9.16
C LEU A 159 4.11 -2.37 8.23
N SER A 160 3.00 -1.73 7.87
CA SER A 160 2.01 -2.26 6.93
C SER A 160 2.56 -2.32 5.50
N MET A 161 3.29 -1.29 5.07
CA MET A 161 3.90 -1.21 3.74
C MET A 161 4.98 -2.28 3.54
N ARG A 162 5.72 -2.64 4.59
CA ARG A 162 6.66 -3.77 4.56
C ARG A 162 5.99 -5.11 4.23
N ILE A 163 4.75 -5.32 4.70
CA ILE A 163 3.96 -6.51 4.38
C ILE A 163 3.38 -6.40 2.96
N MET A 164 2.77 -5.25 2.66
CA MET A 164 1.95 -5.08 1.45
C MET A 164 2.75 -4.88 0.17
N THR A 165 4.03 -4.50 0.29
CA THR A 165 4.90 -4.20 -0.85
C THR A 165 6.24 -4.90 -0.72
N ARG A 166 7.05 -4.83 -1.78
CA ARG A 166 8.48 -5.15 -1.71
C ARG A 166 9.21 -3.85 -1.37
N MET A 167 9.34 -3.60 -0.08
CA MET A 167 9.87 -2.35 0.48
C MET A 167 11.40 -2.34 0.53
N GLY A 168 12.00 -1.15 0.50
CA GLY A 168 13.38 -0.95 0.91
C GLY A 168 14.41 -0.99 -0.23
N ALA A 169 15.57 -1.58 0.06
CA ALA A 169 16.73 -1.62 -0.84
C ALA A 169 16.41 -2.18 -2.24
N VAL A 170 15.47 -3.12 -2.35
CA VAL A 170 15.04 -3.67 -3.64
C VAL A 170 14.44 -2.61 -4.57
N ALA A 171 13.75 -1.62 -4.00
CA ALA A 171 13.14 -0.54 -4.75
C ALA A 171 14.14 0.53 -5.16
N VAL A 172 15.07 0.88 -4.27
CA VAL A 172 16.18 1.77 -4.59
C VAL A 172 17.04 1.19 -5.71
N LYS A 173 17.35 -0.12 -5.65
CA LYS A 173 18.07 -0.82 -6.71
C LYS A 173 17.29 -0.81 -8.04
N ARG A 174 15.96 -0.99 -8.00
CA ARG A 174 15.11 -0.99 -9.20
C ARG A 174 15.00 0.41 -9.84
N LEU A 175 14.97 1.46 -9.01
CA LEU A 175 14.97 2.85 -9.46
C LEU A 175 16.26 3.19 -10.21
N GLY A 176 17.41 2.80 -9.65
CA GLY A 176 18.71 3.22 -10.16
C GLY A 176 18.97 4.71 -9.96
N HIS A 177 19.97 5.24 -10.67
CA HIS A 177 20.52 6.58 -10.44
C HIS A 177 19.98 7.63 -11.43
N ASP A 178 19.27 7.23 -12.48
CA ASP A 178 18.76 8.16 -13.50
C ASP A 178 17.61 9.01 -12.90
N PRO A 179 17.77 10.34 -12.79
CA PRO A 179 16.73 11.23 -12.27
C PRO A 179 15.49 11.31 -13.15
N ALA A 180 15.55 10.88 -14.42
CA ALA A 180 14.42 10.85 -15.33
C ALA A 180 13.56 9.57 -15.21
N THR A 181 13.96 8.60 -14.39
CA THR A 181 13.21 7.36 -14.18
C THR A 181 11.78 7.65 -13.70
N GLU A 182 10.77 6.96 -14.25
CA GLU A 182 9.37 7.08 -13.80
C GLU A 182 9.20 6.39 -12.43
N TRP A 183 8.71 7.13 -11.44
CA TRP A 183 8.31 6.61 -10.13
C TRP A 183 7.11 7.39 -9.56
N ASN A 184 6.37 6.76 -8.64
CA ASN A 184 5.21 7.35 -7.98
C ASN A 184 5.59 8.12 -6.70
N ARG A 185 5.05 9.34 -6.55
CA ARG A 185 5.26 10.23 -5.39
C ARG A 185 4.07 10.20 -4.45
N GLY A 186 4.19 9.49 -3.33
CA GLY A 186 3.18 9.45 -2.28
C GLY A 186 3.56 10.33 -1.10
N VAL A 187 2.67 11.21 -0.66
CA VAL A 187 2.80 11.93 0.63
C VAL A 187 1.60 11.62 1.49
N HIS A 188 1.84 11.22 2.73
CA HIS A 188 0.84 10.93 3.73
C HIS A 188 1.14 11.67 5.04
N SER A 189 0.14 12.28 5.67
CA SER A 189 0.24 12.70 7.07
C SER A 189 -1.05 12.41 7.83
N LEU A 190 -0.90 11.88 9.05
CA LEU A 190 -2.00 11.67 9.97
C LEU A 190 -2.72 12.98 10.31
N LEU A 191 -2.04 14.13 10.23
CA LEU A 191 -2.45 15.38 10.87
C LEU A 191 -2.85 15.10 12.33
N ASP A 192 -4.08 15.45 12.70
CA ASP A 192 -4.77 15.14 13.96
C ASP A 192 -5.87 14.07 13.80
N VAL A 193 -6.00 13.47 12.61
CA VAL A 193 -7.05 12.51 12.24
C VAL A 193 -8.46 13.13 12.36
N ASP A 194 -8.57 14.45 12.17
CA ASP A 194 -9.86 15.14 12.03
C ASP A 194 -10.54 14.73 10.70
N PRO A 195 -11.75 14.15 10.74
CA PRO A 195 -12.50 13.80 9.53
C PRO A 195 -12.76 14.99 8.61
N ALA A 196 -12.83 16.23 9.13
CA ALA A 196 -13.03 17.44 8.32
C ALA A 196 -11.80 17.81 7.48
N LEU A 197 -10.62 17.34 7.87
CA LEU A 197 -9.35 17.59 7.18
C LEU A 197 -8.89 16.38 6.37
N ARG A 198 -9.76 15.38 6.18
CA ARG A 198 -9.43 14.14 5.48
C ARG A 198 -9.53 14.31 3.97
N PHE A 199 -8.44 14.03 3.26
CA PHE A 199 -8.40 14.06 1.79
C PHE A 199 -7.47 12.97 1.26
N ILE A 200 -7.89 12.27 0.20
CA ILE A 200 -7.07 11.30 -0.53
C ILE A 200 -7.11 11.66 -2.01
N CYS A 201 -6.13 12.43 -2.46
CA CYS A 201 -6.11 13.04 -3.78
C CYS A 201 -5.07 12.38 -4.67
N HIS A 202 -5.43 12.17 -5.94
CA HIS A 202 -4.60 11.52 -6.94
C HIS A 202 -4.37 12.50 -8.09
N PHE A 203 -3.13 12.64 -8.53
CA PHE A 203 -2.70 13.51 -9.62
C PHE A 203 -2.09 12.64 -10.73
N PRO A 204 -2.91 12.11 -11.66
CA PRO A 204 -2.43 11.10 -12.60
C PRO A 204 -1.34 11.60 -13.55
N GLN A 205 -1.35 12.90 -13.88
CA GLN A 205 -0.46 13.51 -14.86
C GLN A 205 1.00 13.49 -14.41
N ASP A 206 1.25 13.71 -13.12
CA ASP A 206 2.59 13.76 -12.53
C ASP A 206 2.88 12.54 -11.63
N ASN A 207 2.03 11.52 -11.65
CA ASN A 207 2.19 10.28 -10.87
C ASN A 207 2.28 10.54 -9.36
N SER A 208 1.47 11.46 -8.83
CA SER A 208 1.49 11.82 -7.40
C SER A 208 0.20 11.46 -6.67
N ILE A 209 0.34 11.21 -5.38
CA ILE A 209 -0.75 10.91 -4.45
C ILE A 209 -0.48 11.68 -3.17
N ILE A 210 -1.46 12.43 -2.68
CA ILE A 210 -1.38 13.09 -1.37
C ILE A 210 -2.58 12.68 -0.52
N SER A 211 -2.31 12.15 0.67
CA SER A 211 -3.30 11.72 1.64
C SER A 211 -3.08 12.42 2.98
N VAL A 212 -4.13 12.97 3.55
CA VAL A 212 -4.06 13.66 4.86
C VAL A 212 -5.26 13.31 5.73
N GLY A 213 -5.08 13.34 7.05
CA GLY A 213 -6.17 13.25 8.03
C GLY A 213 -6.78 11.86 8.24
N SER A 214 -6.06 10.80 7.84
CA SER A 214 -6.45 9.40 8.08
C SER A 214 -5.22 8.59 8.48
N GLY A 215 -5.40 7.57 9.32
CA GLY A 215 -4.43 6.52 9.66
C GLY A 215 -4.85 5.13 9.17
N TYR A 216 -5.92 5.01 8.36
CA TYR A 216 -6.56 3.71 8.13
C TYR A 216 -6.42 3.14 6.70
N GLY A 217 -5.90 1.90 6.64
CA GLY A 217 -5.99 1.00 5.48
C GLY A 217 -5.73 1.66 4.12
N GLY A 218 -6.68 1.56 3.19
CA GLY A 218 -6.53 2.06 1.83
C GLY A 218 -6.49 3.59 1.67
N ASN A 219 -6.66 4.37 2.75
CA ASN A 219 -6.43 5.81 2.73
C ASN A 219 -4.95 6.13 2.88
N VAL A 220 -4.20 5.28 3.59
CA VAL A 220 -2.82 5.54 3.98
C VAL A 220 -1.82 4.62 3.30
N LEU A 221 -2.18 3.39 2.97
CA LEU A 221 -1.31 2.48 2.20
C LEU A 221 -1.39 2.87 0.72
N LEU A 222 -0.60 3.87 0.31
CA LEU A 222 -0.76 4.52 -1.01
C LEU A 222 -0.40 3.57 -2.16
N SER A 223 0.45 2.58 -1.90
CA SER A 223 0.71 1.48 -2.84
C SER A 223 -0.54 0.69 -3.21
N LYS A 224 -1.49 0.53 -2.29
CA LYS A 224 -2.62 -0.39 -2.43
C LYS A 224 -3.65 0.10 -3.44
N LYS A 225 -4.68 0.84 -3.04
CA LYS A 225 -5.74 1.25 -3.98
C LYS A 225 -5.35 2.50 -4.78
N CYS A 226 -4.53 3.37 -4.20
CA CYS A 226 -4.16 4.64 -4.80
C CYS A 226 -3.22 4.41 -6.00
N LEU A 227 -2.11 3.70 -5.81
CA LEU A 227 -1.22 3.32 -6.91
C LEU A 227 -1.72 2.10 -7.68
N ALA A 228 -2.00 0.96 -7.03
CA ALA A 228 -2.25 -0.27 -7.77
C ALA A 228 -3.50 -0.24 -8.68
N LEU A 229 -4.46 0.65 -8.42
CA LEU A 229 -5.66 0.81 -9.26
C LEU A 229 -5.82 2.21 -9.85
N ARG A 230 -5.84 3.27 -9.04
CA ARG A 230 -6.26 4.60 -9.55
C ARG A 230 -5.19 5.22 -10.45
N ILE A 231 -3.98 5.44 -9.92
CA ILE A 231 -2.85 5.88 -10.73
C ILE A 231 -2.44 4.78 -11.71
N GLY A 232 -2.43 3.52 -11.27
CA GLY A 232 -2.10 2.35 -12.06
C GLY A 232 -2.93 2.25 -13.34
N SER A 233 -4.25 2.45 -13.29
CA SER A 233 -5.12 2.39 -14.48
C SER A 233 -4.85 3.52 -15.47
N TYR A 234 -4.47 4.71 -14.97
CA TYR A 234 -4.06 5.81 -15.84
C TYR A 234 -2.72 5.50 -16.54
N LEU A 235 -1.74 4.97 -15.81
CA LEU A 235 -0.47 4.52 -16.39
C LEU A 235 -0.70 3.38 -17.39
N ALA A 236 -1.54 2.42 -17.04
CA ALA A 236 -1.94 1.29 -17.87
C ALA A 236 -2.51 1.75 -19.22
N ARG A 237 -3.45 2.71 -19.18
CA ARG A 237 -4.00 3.34 -20.39
C ARG A 237 -2.92 4.02 -21.25
N LYS A 238 -1.98 4.74 -20.63
CA LYS A 238 -0.91 5.44 -21.35
C LYS A 238 0.13 4.48 -21.95
N GLN A 239 0.38 3.36 -21.28
CA GLN A 239 1.53 2.48 -21.55
C GLN A 239 1.11 1.14 -22.18
N GLY A 240 -0.17 0.93 -22.48
CA GLY A 240 -0.65 -0.25 -23.21
C GLY A 240 -0.74 -1.53 -22.38
N TRP A 241 -1.10 -1.43 -21.10
CA TRP A 241 -1.36 -2.57 -20.21
C TRP A 241 -2.67 -2.33 -19.42
N MET A 242 -3.01 -3.20 -18.46
CA MET A 242 -4.26 -3.17 -17.69
C MET A 242 -4.00 -3.24 -16.20
N ALA A 243 -4.65 -2.38 -15.40
CA ALA A 243 -4.59 -2.41 -13.94
C ALA A 243 -5.99 -2.71 -13.39
N GLU A 244 -6.22 -3.96 -12.99
CA GLU A 244 -7.57 -4.46 -12.74
C GLU A 244 -7.77 -4.92 -11.31
N HIS A 245 -9.01 -4.75 -10.82
CA HIS A 245 -9.44 -5.22 -9.51
C HIS A 245 -9.83 -6.70 -9.56
N MET A 246 -8.84 -7.56 -9.81
CA MET A 246 -9.02 -8.99 -10.03
C MET A 246 -8.12 -9.81 -9.10
N LEU A 247 -8.66 -10.93 -8.61
CA LEU A 247 -7.82 -12.02 -8.11
C LEU A 247 -7.11 -12.72 -9.27
N ILE A 248 -6.04 -13.46 -8.96
CA ILE A 248 -5.35 -14.37 -9.87
C ILE A 248 -5.16 -15.71 -9.17
N LEU A 249 -5.65 -16.78 -9.78
CA LEU A 249 -5.43 -18.14 -9.30
C LEU A 249 -5.01 -19.09 -10.43
N GLY A 250 -4.29 -20.14 -10.06
CA GLY A 250 -3.97 -21.26 -10.93
C GLY A 250 -4.86 -22.45 -10.60
N ILE A 251 -5.42 -23.08 -11.62
CA ILE A 251 -6.24 -24.29 -11.54
C ILE A 251 -5.47 -25.41 -12.25
N GLU A 252 -5.10 -26.45 -11.52
CA GLU A 252 -4.43 -27.63 -12.06
C GLU A 252 -5.41 -28.81 -12.08
N SER A 253 -5.59 -29.42 -13.25
CA SER A 253 -6.44 -30.58 -13.42
C SER A 253 -5.75 -31.87 -12.92
N PRO A 254 -6.51 -32.96 -12.67
CA PRO A 254 -5.92 -34.25 -12.31
C PRO A 254 -4.92 -34.81 -13.33
N ALA A 255 -5.01 -34.36 -14.58
CA ALA A 255 -4.05 -34.72 -15.65
C ALA A 255 -2.76 -33.87 -15.64
N GLY A 256 -2.59 -32.98 -14.66
CA GLY A 256 -1.41 -32.13 -14.51
C GLY A 256 -1.42 -30.86 -15.36
N LYS A 257 -2.53 -30.55 -16.06
CA LYS A 257 -2.63 -29.34 -16.89
C LYS A 257 -3.05 -28.15 -16.04
N LYS A 258 -2.24 -27.08 -16.04
CA LYS A 258 -2.49 -25.85 -15.29
C LYS A 258 -3.01 -24.71 -16.16
N HIS A 259 -4.07 -24.06 -15.72
CA HIS A 259 -4.66 -22.86 -16.29
C HIS A 259 -4.66 -21.73 -15.26
N TYR A 260 -4.65 -20.48 -15.71
CA TYR A 260 -4.75 -19.32 -14.84
C TYR A 260 -6.06 -18.59 -15.10
N VAL A 261 -6.69 -18.13 -14.02
CA VAL A 261 -7.95 -17.38 -14.05
C VAL A 261 -7.73 -16.05 -13.34
N ALA A 262 -8.04 -14.96 -14.03
CA ALA A 262 -8.23 -13.64 -13.43
C ALA A 262 -9.73 -13.39 -13.28
N ALA A 263 -10.18 -12.94 -12.11
CA ALA A 263 -11.61 -12.73 -11.86
C ALA A 263 -11.89 -11.49 -11.02
N ALA A 264 -12.81 -10.64 -11.50
CA ALA A 264 -13.26 -9.44 -10.80
C ALA A 264 -14.57 -9.72 -10.05
N PHE A 265 -14.59 -9.38 -8.77
CA PHE A 265 -15.78 -9.44 -7.93
C PHE A 265 -15.92 -8.11 -7.17
N PRO A 266 -17.15 -7.59 -7.00
CA PRO A 266 -17.40 -6.51 -6.04
C PRO A 266 -17.06 -6.91 -4.61
N SER A 267 -17.02 -5.92 -3.72
CA SER A 267 -16.83 -6.18 -2.29
C SER A 267 -17.89 -7.13 -1.74
N ALA A 268 -17.54 -7.92 -0.73
CA ALA A 268 -18.41 -8.90 -0.06
C ALA A 268 -18.96 -10.03 -0.97
N CYS A 269 -18.47 -10.20 -2.20
CA CYS A 269 -18.90 -11.27 -3.11
C CYS A 269 -18.00 -12.53 -3.07
N GLY A 270 -17.23 -12.75 -1.99
CA GLY A 270 -16.43 -13.97 -1.82
C GLY A 270 -15.12 -14.03 -2.61
N LYS A 271 -14.58 -12.89 -3.05
CA LYS A 271 -13.33 -12.80 -3.84
C LYS A 271 -12.17 -13.59 -3.23
N THR A 272 -11.83 -13.35 -1.96
CA THR A 272 -10.75 -14.04 -1.24
C THR A 272 -11.06 -15.54 -1.05
N ASN A 273 -12.32 -15.92 -0.85
CA ASN A 273 -12.71 -17.33 -0.76
C ASN A 273 -12.48 -18.06 -2.09
N PHE A 274 -12.79 -17.41 -3.21
CA PHE A 274 -12.53 -17.98 -4.54
C PHE A 274 -11.02 -18.05 -4.83
N ALA A 275 -10.27 -16.99 -4.49
CA ALA A 275 -8.82 -16.92 -4.69
C ALA A 275 -8.06 -18.01 -3.90
N MET A 276 -8.60 -18.45 -2.77
CA MET A 276 -8.02 -19.44 -1.86
C MET A 276 -8.85 -20.73 -1.77
N LEU A 277 -9.64 -21.02 -2.80
CA LEU A 277 -10.58 -22.15 -2.82
C LEU A 277 -9.88 -23.49 -2.57
N ILE A 278 -10.42 -24.29 -1.66
CA ILE A 278 -10.13 -25.73 -1.57
C ILE A 278 -11.18 -26.46 -2.43
N PRO A 279 -10.79 -27.22 -3.46
CA PRO A 279 -11.73 -27.99 -4.27
C PRO A 279 -12.61 -28.90 -3.39
N PRO A 280 -13.94 -28.89 -3.58
CA PRO A 280 -14.82 -29.79 -2.84
C PRO A 280 -14.58 -31.24 -3.27
N ALA A 281 -15.02 -32.20 -2.45
CA ALA A 281 -14.68 -33.61 -2.58
C ALA A 281 -15.00 -34.23 -3.97
N HIS A 282 -16.05 -33.75 -4.65
CA HIS A 282 -16.41 -34.24 -5.99
C HIS A 282 -15.45 -33.77 -7.11
N PHE A 283 -14.61 -32.76 -6.87
CA PHE A 283 -13.50 -32.36 -7.74
C PHE A 283 -12.16 -32.98 -7.30
N LYS A 284 -12.17 -34.27 -6.94
CA LYS A 284 -10.96 -35.00 -6.51
C LYS A 284 -9.84 -34.87 -7.56
N GLY A 285 -8.63 -34.57 -7.09
CA GLY A 285 -7.42 -34.44 -7.91
C GLY A 285 -7.19 -33.07 -8.54
N TRP A 286 -8.18 -32.16 -8.48
CA TRP A 286 -7.97 -30.76 -8.83
C TRP A 286 -7.18 -30.04 -7.73
N LYS A 287 -6.32 -29.10 -8.12
CA LYS A 287 -5.57 -28.26 -7.18
C LYS A 287 -5.74 -26.79 -7.55
N ILE A 288 -5.86 -25.94 -6.53
CA ILE A 288 -5.89 -24.48 -6.68
C ILE A 288 -4.64 -23.92 -6.02
N THR A 289 -3.99 -22.97 -6.69
CA THR A 289 -2.88 -22.18 -6.13
C THR A 289 -3.18 -20.71 -6.31
N THR A 290 -3.16 -19.93 -5.24
CA THR A 290 -3.36 -18.48 -5.32
C THR A 290 -2.10 -17.76 -5.80
N VAL A 291 -2.27 -16.70 -6.58
CA VAL A 291 -1.21 -15.74 -6.95
C VAL A 291 -1.48 -14.38 -6.33
N GLY A 292 -2.76 -14.00 -6.25
CA GLY A 292 -3.23 -12.79 -5.56
C GLY A 292 -4.74 -12.81 -5.44
N ASP A 293 -5.30 -12.11 -4.46
CA ASP A 293 -6.75 -12.08 -4.23
C ASP A 293 -7.39 -10.71 -4.52
N ASP A 294 -6.61 -9.69 -4.84
CA ASP A 294 -7.10 -8.32 -4.90
C ASP A 294 -6.87 -7.60 -6.23
N ILE A 295 -5.60 -7.50 -6.68
CA ILE A 295 -5.19 -6.72 -7.84
C ILE A 295 -4.46 -7.59 -8.87
N ALA A 296 -4.71 -7.33 -10.15
CA ALA A 296 -3.98 -7.91 -11.27
C ALA A 296 -3.49 -6.82 -12.23
N TRP A 297 -2.19 -6.79 -12.50
CA TRP A 297 -1.63 -6.01 -13.60
C TRP A 297 -1.35 -6.91 -14.77
N MET A 298 -1.91 -6.58 -15.94
CA MET A 298 -1.91 -7.48 -17.08
C MET A 298 -1.41 -6.82 -18.36
N GLN A 299 -0.68 -7.57 -19.17
CA GLN A 299 -0.14 -7.09 -20.44
C GLN A 299 -0.18 -8.18 -21.50
N ILE A 300 -0.47 -7.77 -22.74
CA ILE A 300 -0.39 -8.66 -23.89
C ILE A 300 1.08 -8.79 -24.29
N ARG A 301 1.59 -10.02 -24.30
CA ARG A 301 2.92 -10.38 -24.82
C ARG A 301 2.79 -11.67 -25.62
N ASP A 302 3.39 -11.71 -26.81
CA ASP A 302 3.37 -12.88 -27.69
C ASP A 302 1.95 -13.45 -27.93
N GLY A 303 0.98 -12.55 -28.15
CA GLY A 303 -0.42 -12.91 -28.39
C GLY A 303 -1.19 -13.44 -27.18
N ARG A 304 -0.63 -13.38 -25.97
CA ARG A 304 -1.26 -13.86 -24.72
C ARG A 304 -1.29 -12.77 -23.65
N LEU A 305 -2.34 -12.78 -22.83
CA LEU A 305 -2.44 -11.90 -21.67
C LEU A 305 -1.71 -12.53 -20.49
N PHE A 306 -0.64 -11.87 -20.01
CA PHE A 306 0.09 -12.24 -18.80
C PHE A 306 -0.34 -11.35 -17.65
N ALA A 307 -0.39 -11.88 -16.43
CA ALA A 307 -0.78 -11.16 -15.24
C ALA A 307 0.27 -11.27 -14.13
N VAL A 308 0.46 -10.20 -13.37
CA VAL A 308 1.22 -10.19 -12.12
C VAL A 308 0.35 -9.66 -10.98
N ASN A 309 0.56 -10.17 -9.78
CA ASN A 309 0.07 -9.52 -8.57
C ASN A 309 1.07 -8.41 -8.19
N PRO A 310 0.65 -7.12 -8.20
CA PRO A 310 1.54 -6.04 -7.82
C PRO A 310 1.81 -5.98 -6.30
N GLU A 311 0.92 -6.54 -5.47
CA GLU A 311 1.07 -6.57 -4.02
C GLU A 311 2.06 -7.67 -3.56
N ASN A 312 2.44 -7.60 -2.28
CA ASN A 312 3.30 -8.59 -1.62
C ASN A 312 2.65 -9.24 -0.38
N GLY A 313 1.47 -8.78 0.02
CA GLY A 313 0.75 -9.27 1.19
C GLY A 313 -0.77 -9.21 1.00
N TYR A 314 -1.49 -9.73 1.99
CA TYR A 314 -2.95 -9.71 2.04
C TYR A 314 -3.45 -8.67 3.04
N PHE A 315 -4.36 -7.79 2.59
CA PHE A 315 -5.07 -6.85 3.47
C PHE A 315 -6.57 -7.16 3.41
N GLY A 316 -6.93 -8.29 4.02
CA GLY A 316 -8.26 -8.88 3.96
C GLY A 316 -9.17 -8.45 5.12
N VAL A 317 -10.48 -8.59 4.91
CA VAL A 317 -11.48 -8.39 5.96
C VAL A 317 -11.53 -9.63 6.84
N VAL A 318 -11.25 -9.47 8.15
CA VAL A 318 -11.23 -10.59 9.11
C VAL A 318 -12.64 -11.09 9.42
N SER A 319 -13.62 -10.19 9.59
CA SER A 319 -15.00 -10.57 9.90
C SER A 319 -15.58 -11.51 8.84
N GLY A 320 -16.10 -12.67 9.27
CA GLY A 320 -16.61 -13.73 8.39
C GLY A 320 -15.57 -14.77 7.93
N THR A 321 -14.28 -14.52 8.14
CA THR A 321 -13.20 -15.47 7.85
C THR A 321 -13.11 -16.51 8.97
N ASN A 322 -13.25 -17.79 8.64
CA ASN A 322 -13.17 -18.90 9.59
C ASN A 322 -12.81 -20.21 8.87
N TYR A 323 -12.50 -21.27 9.63
CA TYR A 323 -12.11 -22.57 9.06
C TYR A 323 -13.18 -23.26 8.22
N LYS A 324 -14.46 -22.90 8.38
CA LYS A 324 -15.57 -23.44 7.56
C LYS A 324 -15.65 -22.75 6.20
N SER A 325 -15.43 -21.44 6.15
CA SER A 325 -15.53 -20.64 4.92
C SER A 325 -14.21 -20.55 4.14
N ASN A 326 -13.09 -20.33 4.83
CA ASN A 326 -11.79 -20.14 4.22
C ASN A 326 -10.65 -20.62 5.14
N PRO A 327 -10.41 -21.94 5.22
CA PRO A 327 -9.34 -22.50 6.05
C PRO A 327 -7.93 -22.09 5.57
N ASN A 328 -7.75 -21.79 4.28
CA ASN A 328 -6.46 -21.30 3.78
C ASN A 328 -6.16 -19.90 4.31
N ALA A 329 -7.15 -18.99 4.30
CA ALA A 329 -6.99 -17.67 4.92
C ALA A 329 -6.71 -17.76 6.42
N MET A 330 -7.39 -18.67 7.14
CA MET A 330 -7.12 -18.89 8.56
C MET A 330 -5.67 -19.31 8.81
N LYS A 331 -5.15 -20.26 8.02
CA LYS A 331 -3.75 -20.71 8.12
C LYS A 331 -2.76 -19.59 7.79
N SER A 332 -3.06 -18.76 6.79
CA SER A 332 -2.20 -17.64 6.40
C SER A 332 -2.07 -16.56 7.48
N ILE A 333 -3.01 -16.49 8.43
CA ILE A 333 -2.98 -15.52 9.53
C ILE A 333 -2.60 -16.13 10.88
N GLU A 334 -2.09 -17.36 10.91
CA GLU A 334 -1.69 -18.01 12.18
C GLU A 334 -0.47 -17.35 12.83
N HIS A 335 0.32 -16.58 12.08
CA HIS A 335 1.51 -15.89 12.57
C HIS A 335 1.90 -14.69 11.69
N ASP A 336 2.87 -13.89 12.13
CA ASP A 336 3.44 -12.74 11.39
C ASP A 336 2.38 -11.79 10.82
N SER A 337 1.32 -11.54 11.58
CA SER A 337 0.12 -10.83 11.13
C SER A 337 -0.08 -9.52 11.88
N LEU A 338 -0.43 -8.47 11.13
CA LEU A 338 -0.84 -7.18 11.69
C LEU A 338 -2.37 -7.03 11.58
N TYR A 339 -3.04 -7.12 12.72
CA TYR A 339 -4.50 -6.94 12.82
C TYR A 339 -4.83 -5.49 13.09
N THR A 340 -5.96 -5.01 12.56
CA THR A 340 -6.47 -3.66 12.84
C THR A 340 -7.94 -3.70 13.26
N ASN A 341 -8.23 -3.02 14.38
CA ASN A 341 -9.50 -2.91 15.12
C ASN A 341 -9.90 -4.13 15.96
#